data_AF-A0A925QJP3-F1
#
_entry.id   AF-A0A925QJP3-F1
#
_cell.length_a   1.000
_cell.length_b   1.000
_cell.length_c   1.000
_cell.angle_alpha   90.00
_cell.angle_beta   90.00
_cell.angle_gamma   90.00
#
_symmetry.space_group_name_H-M   'P 1'
#
loop_
_entity.id
_entity.type
_entity.pdbx_description
1 polymer ?
#
loop_
_entity_poly.entity_id
_entity_poly.type
_entity_poly.pdbx_seq_one_letter_code
_entity_poly.pdbx_strand_id
1 'polypeptide(L)'
;MTYLQLTNEPELLSRLARGDKRAHDAFLQHYKPLAKRFVSGCVFCPPDERDMEDLIQDVFLKVWEVRDTMENVQSFTAYLLCVARNVLINSERHRQKRKKVFIHLSFSRAPEFREVEDKMAYKFYHQSAHRAITGWNVGMASRWCMKVPCHS
;
A
#
# COMPACT_ATOMS: atom_id res chain seq x y z
N MET A 1 5.09 8.10 -29.18
CA MET A 1 6.51 8.11 -28.79
C MET A 1 7.10 6.75 -29.16
N THR A 2 7.83 6.69 -30.27
CA THR A 2 8.53 5.49 -30.73
C THR A 2 9.73 5.25 -29.83
N TYR A 3 9.75 4.14 -29.10
CA TYR A 3 10.95 3.70 -28.39
C TYR A 3 11.97 3.21 -29.44
N LEU A 4 13.26 3.56 -29.28
CA LEU A 4 14.29 3.04 -30.19
C LEU A 4 14.42 1.53 -29.99
N GLN A 5 13.96 0.78 -30.99
CA GLN A 5 14.22 -0.65 -31.05
C GLN A 5 15.72 -0.92 -31.17
N LEU A 6 16.18 -1.98 -30.52
CA LEU A 6 17.55 -2.45 -30.68
C LEU A 6 17.75 -2.93 -32.11
N THR A 7 18.84 -2.53 -32.76
CA THR A 7 19.19 -3.02 -34.10
C THR A 7 19.46 -4.52 -34.11
N ASN A 8 19.85 -5.10 -32.98
CA ASN A 8 20.06 -6.53 -32.75
C ASN A 8 18.95 -7.18 -31.90
N GLU A 9 17.76 -6.57 -31.81
CA GLU A 9 16.59 -7.12 -31.09
C GLU A 9 16.32 -8.60 -31.43
N PRO A 10 16.21 -9.03 -32.70
CA PRO A 10 15.89 -10.43 -33.03
C PRO A 10 16.99 -11.42 -32.59
N GLU A 11 18.27 -11.05 -32.73
CA GLU A 11 19.39 -11.89 -32.30
C GLU A 11 19.41 -12.05 -30.77
N LEU A 12 19.17 -10.96 -30.04
CA LEU A 12 19.07 -11.02 -28.60
C LEU A 12 17.87 -11.88 -28.18
N LEU A 13 16.70 -11.78 -28.84
CA LEU A 13 15.52 -12.61 -28.53
C LEU A 13 15.80 -14.10 -28.75
N SER A 14 16.49 -14.48 -29.83
CA SER A 14 16.87 -15.88 -30.07
C SER A 14 17.85 -16.39 -29.00
N ARG A 15 18.83 -15.57 -28.61
CA ARG A 15 19.75 -15.91 -27.49
C ARG A 15 19.03 -16.03 -26.15
N LEU A 16 18.07 -15.14 -25.90
CA LEU A 16 17.22 -15.18 -24.71
C LEU A 16 16.40 -16.48 -24.65
N ALA A 17 15.80 -16.88 -25.77
CA ALA A 17 15.05 -18.13 -25.87
C ALA A 17 15.91 -19.37 -25.57
N ARG A 18 17.20 -19.32 -25.92
CA ARG A 18 18.19 -20.37 -25.57
C ARG A 18 18.68 -20.32 -24.12
N GLY A 19 18.17 -19.40 -23.31
CA GLY A 19 18.56 -19.25 -21.90
C GLY A 19 19.89 -18.51 -21.68
N ASP A 20 20.36 -17.71 -22.64
CA ASP A 20 21.55 -16.89 -22.47
C ASP A 20 21.30 -15.74 -21.47
N LYS A 21 21.88 -15.86 -20.28
CA LYS A 21 21.78 -14.85 -19.21
C LYS A 21 22.34 -13.49 -19.63
N ARG A 22 23.38 -13.46 -20.47
CA ARG A 22 23.97 -12.18 -20.92
C ARG A 22 23.02 -11.44 -21.86
N ALA A 23 22.26 -12.17 -22.68
CA ALA A 23 21.22 -11.59 -23.51
C ALA A 23 20.11 -10.99 -22.63
N HIS A 24 19.69 -11.71 -21.59
CA HIS A 24 18.71 -11.19 -20.62
C HIS A 24 19.18 -9.93 -19.91
N ASP A 25 20.43 -9.87 -19.45
CA ASP A 25 20.97 -8.68 -18.77
C ASP A 25 21.01 -7.47 -19.72
N ALA A 26 21.38 -7.69 -20.99
CA ALA A 26 21.34 -6.64 -22.01
C ALA A 26 19.90 -6.15 -22.28
N PHE A 27 18.92 -7.06 -22.35
CA PHE A 27 17.51 -6.70 -22.46
C PHE A 27 17.04 -5.88 -21.26
N LEU A 28 17.37 -6.33 -20.06
CA LEU A 28 16.97 -5.66 -18.83
C LEU A 28 17.52 -4.24 -18.80
N GLN A 29 18.81 -4.07 -19.09
CA GLN A 29 19.43 -2.73 -19.13
C GLN A 29 18.75 -1.82 -20.16
N HIS A 30 18.42 -2.34 -21.35
CA HIS A 30 17.82 -1.52 -22.41
C HIS A 30 16.35 -1.18 -22.15
N TYR A 31 15.53 -2.15 -21.72
CA TYR A 31 14.07 -1.96 -21.64
C TYR A 31 13.56 -1.57 -20.25
N LYS A 32 14.37 -1.69 -19.20
CA LYS A 32 14.00 -1.26 -17.85
C LYS A 32 13.54 0.20 -17.78
N PRO A 33 14.22 1.19 -18.41
CA PRO A 33 13.73 2.58 -18.42
C PRO A 33 12.36 2.73 -19.06
N LEU A 34 12.07 1.99 -20.13
CA LEU A 34 10.77 1.98 -20.79
C LEU A 34 9.68 1.44 -19.85
N ALA A 35 9.93 0.29 -19.24
CA ALA A 35 8.98 -0.34 -18.33
C ALA A 35 8.72 0.56 -17.09
N LYS A 36 9.76 1.15 -16.49
CA LYS A 36 9.61 2.12 -15.38
C LYS A 36 8.76 3.31 -15.80
N ARG A 37 9.06 3.92 -16.94
CA ARG A 37 8.31 5.08 -17.45
C ARG A 37 6.84 4.74 -17.72
N PHE A 38 6.58 3.57 -18.29
CA PHE A 38 5.22 3.11 -18.54
C PHE A 38 4.43 2.91 -17.24
N VAL A 39 5.01 2.20 -16.27
CA VAL A 39 4.37 1.96 -14.96
C VAL A 39 4.06 3.28 -14.26
N SER A 40 5.02 4.20 -14.19
CA SER A 40 4.82 5.53 -13.57
C SER A 40 3.74 6.34 -14.28
N GLY A 41 3.58 6.19 -15.60
CA GLY A 41 2.53 6.86 -16.37
C GLY A 41 1.15 6.22 -16.24
N CYS A 42 1.04 4.98 -15.75
CA CYS A 42 -0.23 4.26 -15.63
C CYS A 42 -0.97 4.55 -14.32
N VAL A 43 -0.32 5.17 -13.32
CA VAL A 43 -0.87 5.38 -11.98
C VAL A 43 -0.81 6.84 -11.56
N PHE A 44 -1.82 7.30 -10.83
CA PHE A 44 -1.86 8.66 -10.28
C PHE A 44 -0.80 8.88 -9.18
N CYS A 45 -0.53 7.85 -8.39
CA CYS A 45 0.53 7.83 -7.39
C CYS A 45 1.54 6.76 -7.80
N PRO A 46 2.71 7.17 -8.34
CA PRO A 46 3.80 6.25 -8.65
C PRO A 46 4.20 5.45 -7.40
N PRO A 47 4.64 4.19 -7.57
CA PRO A 47 5.29 3.46 -6.49
C PRO A 47 6.55 4.19 -6.02
N ASP A 48 7.00 3.90 -4.79
CA ASP A 48 8.34 4.30 -4.38
C ASP A 48 9.41 3.53 -5.17
N GLU A 49 10.69 3.91 -5.01
CA GLU A 49 11.76 3.28 -5.79
C GLU A 49 11.90 1.78 -5.53
N ARG A 50 11.62 1.31 -4.31
CA ARG A 50 11.73 -0.12 -3.95
C ARG A 50 10.60 -0.91 -4.59
N ASP A 51 9.36 -0.46 -4.40
CA ASP A 51 8.18 -1.06 -5.01
C ASP A 51 8.29 -1.03 -6.54
N MET A 52 8.86 0.03 -7.11
CA MET A 52 9.09 0.12 -8.56
C MET A 52 10.13 -0.90 -9.01
N GLU A 53 11.25 -1.03 -8.30
CA GLU A 53 12.28 -2.01 -8.64
C GLU A 53 11.75 -3.44 -8.57
N ASP A 54 10.98 -3.78 -7.52
CA ASP A 54 10.33 -5.08 -7.35
C ASP A 54 9.34 -5.35 -8.50
N LEU A 55 8.52 -4.38 -8.88
CA LEU A 55 7.60 -4.51 -10.01
C LEU A 55 8.33 -4.77 -11.33
N ILE A 56 9.42 -4.05 -11.58
CA ILE A 56 10.20 -4.24 -12.79
C ILE A 56 10.87 -5.61 -12.78
N GLN A 57 11.38 -6.04 -11.63
CA GLN A 57 11.95 -7.38 -11.48
C GLN A 57 10.90 -8.45 -11.81
N ASP A 58 9.68 -8.34 -11.28
CA ASP A 58 8.56 -9.24 -11.61
C ASP A 58 8.24 -9.27 -13.11
N VAL A 59 8.33 -8.12 -13.80
CA VAL A 59 8.12 -8.05 -15.25
C VAL A 59 9.18 -8.86 -15.98
N PHE A 60 10.46 -8.65 -15.70
CA PHE A 60 11.54 -9.35 -16.38
C PHE A 60 11.61 -10.84 -15.98
N LEU A 61 11.23 -11.19 -14.76
CA LEU A 61 11.07 -12.58 -14.35
C LEU A 61 10.03 -13.30 -15.21
N LYS A 62 8.87 -12.69 -15.45
CA LYS A 62 7.85 -13.26 -16.34
C LYS A 62 8.32 -13.41 -17.78
N VAL A 63 9.09 -12.43 -18.28
CA VAL A 63 9.71 -12.52 -19.61
C VAL A 63 10.65 -13.73 -19.66
N TRP A 64 11.46 -13.94 -18.61
CA TRP A 64 12.39 -15.06 -18.51
C TRP A 64 11.70 -16.43 -18.37
N GLU A 65 10.59 -16.50 -17.64
CA GLU A 65 9.79 -17.72 -17.47
C GLU A 65 9.26 -18.24 -18.81
N VAL A 66 8.80 -17.35 -19.69
CA VAL A 66 8.26 -17.69 -21.01
C VAL A 66 9.26 -17.45 -22.15
N ARG A 67 10.57 -17.41 -21.84
CA ARG A 67 11.65 -17.10 -22.80
C ARG A 67 11.61 -17.96 -24.07
N ASP A 68 11.18 -19.22 -23.96
CA ASP A 68 11.12 -20.17 -25.07
C ASP A 68 10.16 -19.71 -26.20
N THR A 69 9.23 -18.79 -25.89
CA THR A 69 8.29 -18.19 -26.85
C THR A 69 8.79 -16.89 -27.50
N MET A 70 9.92 -16.35 -27.03
CA MET A 70 10.39 -15.00 -27.40
C MET A 70 10.88 -14.91 -28.84
N GLU A 71 11.31 -16.02 -29.44
CA GLU A 71 11.78 -16.06 -30.83
C GLU A 71 10.67 -15.71 -31.84
N ASN A 72 9.39 -15.87 -31.45
CA ASN A 72 8.24 -15.60 -32.32
C ASN A 72 7.57 -14.24 -32.06
N VAL A 73 8.11 -13.41 -31.17
CA VAL A 73 7.50 -12.13 -30.79
C VAL A 73 7.78 -11.07 -31.85
N GLN A 74 6.74 -10.60 -32.54
CA GLN A 74 6.89 -9.57 -33.59
C GLN A 74 7.24 -8.17 -33.07
N SER A 75 6.76 -7.82 -31.88
CA SER A 75 7.11 -6.56 -31.22
C SER A 75 7.35 -6.80 -29.74
N PHE A 76 8.62 -6.90 -29.35
CA PHE A 76 8.97 -7.10 -27.96
C PHE A 76 8.51 -5.93 -27.09
N THR A 77 8.56 -4.71 -27.64
CA THR A 77 8.06 -3.52 -26.96
C THR A 77 6.58 -3.66 -26.59
N ALA A 78 5.71 -4.04 -27.53
CA ALA A 78 4.29 -4.22 -27.25
C ALA A 78 4.06 -5.34 -26.22
N TYR A 79 4.77 -6.46 -26.38
CA TYR A 79 4.73 -7.57 -25.44
C TYR A 79 5.12 -7.15 -24.01
N LEU A 80 6.24 -6.45 -23.85
CA LEU A 80 6.75 -5.98 -22.58
C LEU A 80 5.76 -5.06 -21.87
N LEU A 81 5.14 -4.12 -22.59
CA LEU A 81 4.14 -3.22 -22.02
C LEU A 81 2.89 -3.99 -21.56
N CYS A 82 2.47 -5.03 -22.29
CA CYS A 82 1.39 -5.91 -21.85
C CYS A 82 1.76 -6.66 -20.56
N VAL A 83 2.97 -7.21 -20.47
CA VAL A 83 3.45 -7.88 -19.24
C VAL A 83 3.51 -6.90 -18.08
N ALA A 84 4.10 -5.71 -18.29
CA ALA A 84 4.18 -4.65 -17.30
C ALA A 84 2.80 -4.23 -16.78
N ARG A 85 1.83 -4.05 -17.68
CA ARG A 85 0.44 -3.76 -17.31
C ARG A 85 -0.15 -4.88 -16.44
N ASN A 86 0.05 -6.13 -16.82
CA ASN A 86 -0.50 -7.28 -16.09
C ASN A 86 0.12 -7.42 -14.70
N VAL A 87 1.44 -7.22 -14.58
CA VAL A 87 2.15 -7.19 -13.28
C VAL A 87 1.62 -6.07 -12.40
N LEU A 88 1.50 -4.85 -12.94
CA LEU A 88 0.98 -3.70 -12.20
C LEU A 88 -0.47 -3.91 -11.73
N ILE A 89 -1.34 -4.43 -12.58
CA ILE A 89 -2.73 -4.72 -12.18
C ILE A 89 -2.76 -5.76 -11.06
N ASN A 90 -1.91 -6.79 -11.16
CA ASN A 90 -1.86 -7.84 -10.16
C ASN A 90 -1.33 -7.30 -8.82
N SER A 91 -0.25 -6.52 -8.83
CA SER A 91 0.31 -5.91 -7.63
C SER A 91 -0.70 -4.99 -6.94
N GLU A 92 -1.47 -4.21 -7.71
CA GLU A 92 -2.54 -3.38 -7.17
C GLU A 92 -3.64 -4.22 -6.52
N ARG A 93 -4.08 -5.29 -7.18
CA ARG A 93 -5.08 -6.21 -6.61
C ARG A 93 -4.59 -6.82 -5.29
N HIS A 94 -3.32 -7.22 -5.22
CA HIS A 94 -2.73 -7.72 -3.98
C HIS A 94 -2.66 -6.64 -2.90
N ARG A 95 -2.28 -5.41 -3.25
CA ARG A 95 -2.26 -4.26 -2.33
C ARG A 95 -3.65 -3.99 -1.75
N GLN A 96 -4.69 -4.00 -2.58
CA GLN A 96 -6.06 -3.80 -2.13
C GLN A 96 -6.56 -4.93 -1.23
N LYS A 97 -6.23 -6.19 -1.55
CA LYS A 97 -6.53 -7.33 -0.68
C LYS A 97 -5.86 -7.19 0.69
N ARG A 98 -4.56 -6.85 0.72
CA ARG A 98 -3.81 -6.62 1.97
C ARG A 98 -4.43 -5.50 2.82
N LYS A 99 -4.83 -4.38 2.18
CA LYS A 99 -5.55 -3.29 2.87
C LYS A 99 -6.87 -3.75 3.50
N LYS A 100 -7.67 -4.54 2.79
CA LYS A 100 -8.94 -5.09 3.32
C LYS A 100 -8.70 -5.98 4.54
N VAL A 101 -7.71 -6.88 4.46
CA VAL A 101 -7.33 -7.75 5.59
C VAL A 101 -6.86 -6.92 6.78
N PHE A 102 -6.02 -5.90 6.54
CA PHE A 102 -5.54 -5.00 7.59
C PHE A 102 -6.68 -4.25 8.29
N ILE A 103 -7.63 -3.68 7.53
CA ILE A 103 -8.82 -2.99 8.07
C ILE A 103 -9.69 -3.95 8.88
N HIS A 104 -9.90 -5.17 8.39
CA HIS A 104 -10.66 -6.17 9.13
C HIS A 104 -10.01 -6.50 10.47
N LEU A 105 -8.70 -6.78 10.47
CA LEU A 105 -7.95 -7.13 11.67
C LEU A 105 -7.89 -5.98 12.70
N SER A 106 -7.77 -4.73 12.23
CA SER A 106 -7.79 -3.57 13.12
C SER A 106 -9.15 -3.34 13.77
N PHE A 107 -10.24 -3.61 13.05
CA PHE A 107 -11.59 -3.53 13.60
C PHE A 107 -11.88 -4.65 14.61
N SER A 108 -11.45 -5.89 14.35
CA SER A 108 -11.65 -7.02 15.25
C SER A 108 -10.94 -6.90 16.61
N ARG A 109 -9.88 -6.08 16.71
CA ARG A 109 -9.14 -5.81 17.95
C ARG A 109 -9.66 -4.61 18.76
N ALA A 110 -10.52 -3.79 18.17
CA ALA A 110 -10.96 -2.52 18.75
C ALA A 110 -12.06 -2.56 19.84
N PRO A 111 -12.96 -3.56 19.95
CA PRO A 111 -14.05 -3.47 20.93
C PRO A 111 -13.57 -3.64 22.38
N GLU A 112 -12.65 -4.57 22.65
CA GLU A 112 -12.19 -4.85 24.03
C GLU A 112 -11.36 -3.70 24.62
N PHE A 113 -10.51 -3.05 23.81
CA PHE A 113 -9.64 -1.97 24.29
C PHE A 113 -10.43 -0.69 24.63
N ARG A 114 -11.41 -0.32 23.79
CA ARG A 114 -12.29 0.84 24.04
C ARG A 114 -13.17 0.65 25.27
N GLU A 115 -13.73 -0.53 25.47
CA GLU A 115 -14.57 -0.78 26.65
C GLU A 115 -13.81 -0.63 27.96
N VAL A 116 -12.55 -1.08 28.00
CA VAL A 116 -11.70 -0.97 29.20
C VAL A 116 -11.34 0.49 29.48
N GLU A 117 -10.97 1.25 28.46
CA GLU A 117 -10.68 2.69 28.58
C GLU A 117 -11.91 3.49 29.03
N ASP A 118 -13.09 3.24 28.45
CA ASP A 118 -14.34 3.91 28.83
C ASP A 118 -14.75 3.58 30.27
N LYS A 119 -14.65 2.31 30.68
CA LYS A 119 -14.92 1.90 32.08
C LYS A 119 -13.93 2.55 33.05
N MET A 120 -12.68 2.70 32.65
CA MET A 120 -11.64 3.33 33.47
C MET A 120 -11.86 4.85 33.59
N ALA A 121 -12.17 5.52 32.48
CA ALA A 121 -12.52 6.94 32.44
C ALA A 121 -13.76 7.24 33.29
N TYR A 122 -14.80 6.40 33.21
CA TYR A 122 -16.01 6.53 34.03
C TYR A 122 -15.71 6.41 35.53
N LYS A 123 -14.88 5.44 35.92
CA LYS A 123 -14.45 5.27 37.32
C LYS A 123 -13.66 6.47 37.83
N PHE A 124 -12.74 7.02 37.03
CA PHE A 124 -11.99 8.21 37.39
C PHE A 124 -12.90 9.43 37.57
N TYR A 125 -13.85 9.64 36.66
CA TYR A 125 -14.83 10.71 36.77
C TYR A 125 -15.67 10.58 38.04
N HIS A 126 -16.20 9.39 38.31
CA HIS A 126 -16.97 9.08 39.51
C HIS A 126 -16.15 9.33 40.79
N GLN A 127 -14.89 8.89 40.83
CA GLN A 127 -14.01 9.09 41.98
C GLN A 127 -13.65 10.57 42.20
N SER A 128 -13.47 11.32 41.12
CA SER A 128 -13.22 12.77 41.16
C SER A 128 -14.43 13.52 41.71
N ALA A 129 -15.62 13.19 41.23
CA ALA A 129 -16.88 13.75 41.71
C ALA A 129 -17.12 13.41 43.19
N HIS A 130 -16.92 12.14 43.58
CA HIS A 130 -17.06 11.71 44.97
C HIS A 130 -16.09 12.46 45.89
N ARG A 131 -14.81 12.62 45.50
CA ARG A 131 -13.82 13.39 46.28
C ARG A 131 -14.20 14.85 46.44
N ALA A 132 -14.77 15.48 45.40
CA ALA A 132 -15.24 16.86 45.47
C ALA A 132 -16.44 17.01 46.43
N ILE A 133 -17.37 16.03 46.43
CA ILE A 133 -18.53 16.00 47.32
C ILE A 133 -18.13 15.71 48.77
N THR A 134 -17.21 14.76 49.00
CA THR A 134 -16.76 14.43 50.36
C THR A 134 -15.76 15.43 50.93
N GLY A 135 -15.03 16.15 50.07
CA GLY A 135 -14.13 17.24 50.45
C GLY A 135 -14.85 18.57 50.71
N TRP A 136 -16.16 18.62 50.49
CA TRP A 136 -17.00 19.76 50.86
C TRP A 136 -17.13 19.82 52.38
N ASN A 137 -16.38 20.75 52.98
CA ASN A 137 -16.55 21.08 54.39
C ASN A 137 -17.98 21.64 54.60
N VAL A 138 -18.69 21.10 55.58
CA VAL A 138 -20.15 21.29 55.80
C VAL A 138 -20.57 22.76 55.97
N GLY A 139 -19.61 23.69 56.13
CA GLY A 139 -19.83 25.14 56.17
C GLY A 139 -19.95 25.86 54.81
N MET A 140 -19.63 25.22 53.68
CA MET A 140 -19.76 25.83 52.34
C MET A 140 -21.11 25.55 51.67
N ALA A 141 -21.80 24.46 52.05
CA ALA A 141 -23.10 24.08 51.51
C ALA A 141 -24.20 25.13 51.81
N SER A 142 -24.16 25.76 53.00
CA SER A 142 -25.08 26.83 53.38
C SER A 142 -24.96 28.08 52.50
N ARG A 143 -23.81 28.30 51.85
CA ARG A 143 -23.55 29.47 50.99
C ARG A 143 -24.02 29.26 49.54
N TRP A 144 -24.05 28.01 49.07
CA TRP A 144 -24.50 27.67 47.70
C TRP A 144 -26.03 27.52 47.57
N CYS A 145 -26.74 27.21 48.66
CA CYS A 145 -28.20 27.06 48.63
C CYS A 145 -28.98 28.40 48.53
N MET A 146 -28.32 29.56 48.71
CA MET A 146 -28.96 30.89 48.68
C MET A 146 -28.87 31.62 47.32
N LYS A 147 -28.31 31.01 46.26
CA LYS A 147 -28.09 31.68 44.97
C LYS A 147 -28.85 31.09 43.78
N VAL A 148 -29.80 30.18 44.02
CA VAL A 148 -30.73 29.74 42.97
C VAL A 148 -31.98 30.62 43.07
N PRO A 149 -32.26 31.51 42.10
CA PRO A 149 -33.51 32.25 42.10
C PRO A 149 -34.63 31.25 41.84
N CYS A 150 -35.48 31.01 42.84
CA CYS A 150 -36.78 30.42 42.62
C CYS A 150 -37.63 31.50 41.93
N HIS A 151 -37.64 31.50 40.60
CA HIS A 151 -38.69 32.19 39.86
C HIS A 151 -39.93 31.30 39.90
N SER A 152 -40.92 31.74 40.67
CA SER A 152 -42.33 31.42 40.47
C SER A 152 -42.83 31.98 39.14
#